data_AF-B0SPH6-F1
#
_entry.id   AF-B0SPH6-F1
#
_cell.length_a   1.000
_cell.length_b   1.000
_cell.length_c   1.000
_cell.angle_alpha   90.00
_cell.angle_beta   90.00
_cell.angle_gamma   90.00
#
_symmetry.space_group_name_H-M   'P 1'
#
loop_
_entity.id
_entity.type
_entity.pdbx_description
1 polymer ?
#
loop_
_entity_poly.entity_id
_entity_poly.type
_entity_poly.pdbx_seq_one_letter_code
_entity_poly.pdbx_strand_id
1 'polypeptide(L)'
;MKIQIGILLFSILLLINCGSGVDRVETNDAQSQVYAAAKFASDKCGNPLPNPPLVIVNKPIQRNLDLCTIAITRTECPFLGYPLVCTLIYLEEETGDIPWYLNFNEISKIQIK
;
A
#
# COMPACT_ATOMS: atom_id res chain seq x y z
N MET A 1 28.17 38.45 -9.26
CA MET A 1 28.52 37.16 -8.61
C MET A 1 27.79 36.90 -7.28
N LYS A 2 27.81 37.80 -6.29
CA LYS A 2 27.20 37.54 -4.96
C LYS A 2 25.70 37.22 -4.98
N ILE A 3 24.93 37.90 -5.85
CA ILE A 3 23.47 37.68 -6.00
C ILE A 3 23.17 36.31 -6.63
N GLN A 4 23.96 35.88 -7.62
CA GLN A 4 23.77 34.56 -8.25
C GLN A 4 24.09 33.41 -7.30
N ILE A 5 25.08 33.58 -6.42
CA ILE A 5 25.39 32.61 -5.37
C ILE A 5 24.23 32.52 -4.35
N GLY A 6 23.62 33.65 -3.99
CA GLY A 6 22.45 33.68 -3.11
C GLY A 6 21.23 32.98 -3.69
N ILE A 7 20.95 33.19 -4.99
CA ILE A 7 19.85 32.51 -5.69
C ILE A 7 20.12 31.00 -5.76
N LEU A 8 21.36 30.59 -6.06
CA LEU A 8 21.72 29.17 -6.12
C LEU A 8 21.54 28.47 -4.76
N LEU A 9 21.98 29.09 -3.68
CA LEU A 9 21.82 28.58 -2.31
C LEU A 9 20.34 28.47 -1.91
N PHE A 10 19.52 29.46 -2.28
CA PHE A 10 18.08 29.42 -2.01
C PHE A 10 17.38 28.30 -2.77
N SER A 11 17.73 28.08 -4.04
CA SER A 11 17.20 26.97 -4.84
C SER A 11 17.60 25.60 -4.28
N ILE A 12 18.84 25.47 -3.78
CA ILE A 12 19.30 24.23 -3.14
C ILE A 12 18.52 23.96 -1.85
N LEU A 13 18.25 24.98 -1.03
CA LEU A 13 17.44 24.87 0.20
C LEU A 13 16.01 24.40 -0.07
N LEU A 14 15.40 24.79 -1.20
CA LEU A 14 14.07 24.33 -1.59
C LEU A 14 14.05 22.84 -1.98
N LEU A 15 15.15 22.29 -2.52
CA LEU A 15 15.25 20.88 -2.89
C LEU A 15 15.41 19.95 -1.68
N ILE A 16 15.92 20.44 -0.55
CA ILE A 16 16.14 19.64 0.67
C ILE A 16 14.82 19.33 1.41
N ASN A 17 13.75 20.08 1.15
CA ASN A 17 12.43 19.88 1.76
C ASN A 17 11.51 18.92 0.98
N CYS A 18 11.97 18.33 -0.13
CA CYS A 18 11.28 17.20 -0.78
C CYS A 18 11.54 15.87 -0.06
N GLY A 19 11.65 15.89 1.27
CA GLY A 19 12.03 14.76 2.09
C GLY A 19 10.86 13.80 2.35
N SER A 20 10.93 12.63 1.73
CA SER A 20 10.76 11.28 2.32
C SER A 20 9.82 11.13 3.52
N GLY A 21 8.63 11.72 3.46
CA GLY A 21 7.53 11.31 4.32
C GLY A 21 7.02 9.95 3.86
N VAL A 22 6.67 9.07 4.79
CA VAL A 22 5.92 7.87 4.45
C VAL A 22 4.54 8.34 3.97
N ASP A 23 4.28 8.23 2.67
CA ASP A 23 3.00 8.63 2.08
C ASP A 23 1.89 7.76 2.66
N ARG A 24 0.88 8.41 3.25
CA ARG A 24 -0.26 7.75 3.88
C ARG A 24 -1.57 8.18 3.26
N VAL A 25 -2.52 7.26 3.24
CA VAL A 25 -3.86 7.46 2.68
C VAL A 25 -4.87 7.61 3.80
N GLU A 26 -5.83 8.53 3.64
CA GLU A 26 -6.94 8.63 4.57
C GLU A 26 -7.71 7.31 4.64
N THR A 27 -8.12 6.92 5.85
CA THR A 27 -8.74 5.61 6.11
C THR A 27 -9.98 5.36 5.26
N ASN A 28 -10.81 6.38 5.04
CA ASN A 28 -12.01 6.26 4.20
C ASN A 28 -11.65 6.04 2.72
N ASP A 29 -10.69 6.80 2.21
CA ASP A 29 -10.22 6.66 0.83
C ASP A 29 -9.60 5.29 0.60
N ALA A 30 -8.77 4.83 1.55
CA ALA A 30 -8.18 3.50 1.53
C ALA A 30 -9.26 2.40 1.56
N GLN A 31 -10.28 2.55 2.41
CA GLN A 31 -11.39 1.60 2.51
C GLN A 31 -12.16 1.53 1.18
N SER A 32 -12.38 2.68 0.54
CA SER A 32 -13.03 2.79 -0.76
C SER A 32 -12.21 2.13 -1.87
N GLN A 33 -10.89 2.30 -1.88
CA GLN A 33 -9.99 1.66 -2.85
C GLN A 33 -9.99 0.13 -2.71
N VAL A 34 -9.87 -0.40 -1.49
CA VAL A 34 -9.94 -1.85 -1.24
C VAL A 34 -11.32 -2.40 -1.61
N TYR A 35 -12.39 -1.71 -1.24
CA TYR A 35 -13.74 -2.12 -1.61
C TYR A 35 -13.93 -2.17 -3.13
N ALA A 36 -13.47 -1.16 -3.86
CA ALA A 36 -13.56 -1.13 -5.32
C ALA A 36 -12.79 -2.28 -5.96
N ALA A 37 -11.57 -2.57 -5.48
CA ALA A 37 -10.77 -3.70 -5.95
C ALA A 37 -11.47 -5.04 -5.66
N ALA A 38 -12.01 -5.21 -4.45
CA ALA A 38 -12.73 -6.41 -4.05
C ALA A 38 -14.02 -6.59 -4.87
N LYS A 39 -14.75 -5.50 -5.15
CA LYS A 39 -15.96 -5.53 -5.99
C LYS A 39 -15.62 -5.94 -7.41
N PHE A 40 -14.55 -5.39 -7.97
CA PHE A 40 -14.05 -5.80 -9.28
C PHE A 40 -13.71 -7.30 -9.33
N ALA A 41 -12.99 -7.82 -8.33
CA ALA A 41 -12.64 -9.25 -8.27
C ALA A 41 -13.87 -10.16 -8.07
N SER A 42 -14.81 -9.75 -7.21
CA SER A 42 -16.10 -10.41 -6.99
C SER A 42 -16.93 -10.49 -8.27
N ASP A 43 -17.03 -9.38 -9.02
CA ASP A 43 -17.76 -9.32 -10.29
C ASP A 43 -17.08 -10.16 -11.38
N LYS A 44 -15.75 -10.09 -11.45
CA LYS A 44 -14.95 -10.90 -12.38
C LYS A 44 -15.13 -12.41 -12.15
N CYS A 45 -15.18 -12.84 -10.88
CA CYS A 45 -15.21 -14.25 -10.52
C CYS A 45 -16.63 -14.81 -10.26
N GLY A 46 -17.67 -13.97 -10.25
CA GLY A 46 -19.06 -14.40 -10.05
C GLY A 46 -19.36 -14.89 -8.64
N ASN A 47 -18.53 -14.54 -7.65
CA ASN A 47 -18.69 -14.91 -6.26
C ASN A 47 -19.01 -13.68 -5.39
N PRO A 48 -19.70 -13.82 -4.25
CA PRO A 48 -19.93 -12.69 -3.36
C PRO A 48 -18.62 -12.15 -2.78
N LEU A 49 -18.65 -10.90 -2.33
CA LEU A 49 -17.53 -10.29 -1.60
C LEU A 49 -17.13 -11.15 -0.38
N PRO A 50 -15.83 -11.29 -0.08
CA PRO A 50 -15.38 -12.02 1.10
C PRO A 50 -16.00 -11.47 2.38
N ASN A 51 -16.40 -12.40 3.27
CA ASN A 51 -16.96 -12.12 4.58
C ASN A 51 -16.10 -12.81 5.65
N PRO A 52 -15.52 -12.10 6.64
CA PRO A 52 -15.68 -10.67 6.91
C PRO A 52 -15.03 -9.75 5.85
N PRO A 53 -15.57 -8.55 5.65
CA PRO A 53 -14.92 -7.55 4.81
C PRO A 53 -13.58 -7.14 5.43
N LEU A 54 -12.63 -6.74 4.60
CA LEU A 54 -11.37 -6.17 5.08
C LEU A 54 -11.62 -4.74 5.58
N VAL A 55 -11.30 -4.50 6.85
CA VAL A 55 -11.56 -3.24 7.55
C VAL A 55 -10.26 -2.47 7.74
N ILE A 56 -10.19 -1.27 7.21
CA ILE A 56 -9.04 -0.39 7.40
C ILE A 56 -9.28 0.46 8.64
N VAL A 57 -8.41 0.31 9.65
CA VAL A 57 -8.56 0.96 10.97
C VAL A 57 -7.68 2.21 11.15
N ASN A 58 -6.57 2.30 10.40
CA ASN A 58 -5.60 3.39 10.47
C ASN A 58 -5.29 3.92 9.07
N LYS A 59 -4.50 5.00 8.94
CA LYS A 59 -4.04 5.51 7.65
C LYS A 59 -2.92 4.61 7.11
N PRO A 60 -3.17 3.74 6.10
CA PRO A 60 -2.14 2.83 5.62
C PRO A 60 -1.09 3.60 4.83
N ILE A 61 0.09 3.00 4.72
CA ILE A 61 1.13 3.43 3.81
C ILE A 61 0.64 3.21 2.37
N GLN A 62 0.74 4.22 1.50
CA GLN A 62 0.26 4.21 0.11
C GLN A 62 0.77 2.97 -0.63
N ARG A 63 2.07 2.65 -0.52
CA ARG A 63 2.67 1.46 -1.13
C ARG A 63 1.99 0.15 -0.70
N ASN A 64 1.65 0.01 0.58
CA ASN A 64 1.03 -1.22 1.09
C ASN A 64 -0.43 -1.34 0.62
N LEU A 65 -1.13 -0.20 0.52
CA LEU A 65 -2.46 -0.13 -0.07
C LEU A 65 -2.44 -0.52 -1.56
N ASP A 66 -1.47 0.00 -2.32
CA ASP A 66 -1.29 -0.33 -3.74
C ASP A 66 -0.99 -1.82 -3.94
N LEU A 67 -0.13 -2.39 -3.12
CA LEU A 67 0.16 -3.83 -3.16
C LEU A 67 -1.09 -4.67 -2.89
N CYS A 68 -1.91 -4.27 -1.91
CA CYS A 68 -3.17 -4.95 -1.62
C CYS A 68 -4.15 -4.87 -2.79
N THR A 69 -4.39 -3.66 -3.34
CA THR A 69 -5.35 -3.47 -4.44
C THR A 69 -4.92 -4.17 -5.72
N ILE A 70 -3.62 -4.14 -6.05
CA ILE A 70 -3.06 -4.90 -7.18
C ILE A 70 -3.25 -6.40 -6.95
N ALA A 71 -2.94 -6.91 -5.75
CA ALA A 71 -3.10 -8.34 -5.49
C ALA A 71 -4.55 -8.80 -5.59
N ILE A 72 -5.51 -8.02 -5.08
CA ILE A 72 -6.94 -8.32 -5.22
C ILE A 72 -7.34 -8.37 -6.71
N THR A 73 -7.00 -7.34 -7.49
CA THR A 73 -7.40 -7.26 -8.91
C THR A 73 -6.73 -8.32 -9.78
N ARG A 74 -5.53 -8.78 -9.40
CA ARG A 74 -4.76 -9.84 -10.07
C ARG A 74 -5.09 -11.25 -9.57
N THR A 75 -5.92 -11.38 -8.55
CA THR A 75 -6.30 -12.69 -8.00
C THR A 75 -6.99 -13.54 -9.07
N GLU A 76 -6.59 -14.81 -9.14
CA GLU A 76 -7.25 -15.84 -9.93
C GLU A 76 -8.53 -16.30 -9.23
N CYS A 77 -9.53 -16.74 -10.00
CA CYS A 77 -10.77 -17.21 -9.42
C CYS A 77 -10.59 -18.60 -8.78
N PRO A 78 -11.26 -18.90 -7.65
CA PRO A 78 -12.30 -18.09 -7.00
C PRO A 78 -11.76 -17.04 -6.02
N PHE A 79 -12.40 -15.87 -5.98
CA PHE A 79 -12.03 -14.79 -5.05
C PHE A 79 -12.70 -14.98 -3.67
N LEU A 80 -12.24 -15.97 -2.90
CA LEU A 80 -12.87 -16.34 -1.61
C LEU A 80 -12.36 -15.54 -0.41
N GLY A 81 -11.27 -14.81 -0.56
CA GLY A 81 -10.60 -14.11 0.54
C GLY A 81 -9.59 -13.07 0.05
N TYR A 82 -9.18 -12.19 0.96
CA TYR A 82 -8.18 -11.18 0.66
C TYR A 82 -6.77 -11.81 0.59
N PRO A 83 -5.95 -11.44 -0.40
CA PRO A 83 -4.57 -11.90 -0.49
C PRO A 83 -3.75 -11.58 0.76
N LEU A 84 -2.77 -12.43 1.12
CA LEU A 84 -1.99 -12.25 2.35
C LEU A 84 -1.27 -10.89 2.40
N VAL A 85 -0.85 -10.37 1.25
CA VAL A 85 -0.20 -9.05 1.14
C VAL A 85 -1.09 -7.90 1.64
N CYS A 86 -2.43 -8.07 1.66
CA CYS A 86 -3.33 -7.08 2.23
C CYS A 86 -3.17 -6.92 3.75
N THR A 87 -2.46 -7.80 4.43
CA THR A 87 -2.11 -7.60 5.85
C THR A 87 -1.08 -6.49 6.06
N LEU A 88 -0.30 -6.12 5.02
CA LEU A 88 0.70 -5.06 5.10
C LEU A 88 0.09 -3.67 5.37
N ILE A 89 -1.20 -3.47 5.07
CA ILE A 89 -1.89 -2.20 5.33
C ILE A 89 -1.96 -1.86 6.82
N TYR A 90 -1.78 -2.84 7.70
CA TYR A 90 -1.79 -2.66 9.16
C TYR A 90 -0.41 -2.34 9.75
N LEU A 91 0.64 -2.31 8.92
CA LEU A 91 1.97 -1.98 9.39
C LEU A 91 2.13 -0.47 9.54
N GLU A 92 2.73 -0.08 10.66
CA GLU A 92 2.97 1.34 10.99
C GLU A 92 4.22 1.88 10.29
N GLU A 93 5.16 1.01 9.94
CA GLU A 93 6.43 1.36 9.31
C GLU A 93 6.51 0.84 7.87
N GLU A 94 7.30 1.51 7.03
CA GLU A 94 7.58 1.00 5.69
C GLU A 94 8.30 -0.35 5.79
N THR A 95 7.66 -1.37 5.26
CA THR A 95 8.31 -2.65 4.96
C THR A 95 9.31 -2.43 3.83
N GLY A 96 10.52 -1.95 4.16
CA GLY A 96 11.58 -1.45 3.26
C GLY A 96 11.68 -2.07 1.87
N ASP A 97 12.80 -2.69 1.51
CA ASP A 97 12.90 -3.38 0.21
C ASP A 97 12.35 -4.81 0.32
N ILE A 98 11.10 -4.98 0.79
CA ILE A 98 10.41 -6.26 0.55
C ILE A 98 10.10 -6.28 -0.95
N PRO A 99 10.78 -7.13 -1.75
CA PRO A 99 10.48 -7.24 -3.16
C PRO A 99 9.06 -7.77 -3.26
N TRP A 100 8.21 -7.06 -4.00
CA TRP A 100 6.80 -7.38 -4.21
C TRP A 100 6.58 -8.79 -4.80
N TYR A 101 7.65 -9.44 -5.28
CA TYR A 101 7.69 -10.79 -5.84
C TYR A 101 8.20 -11.87 -4.88
N LEU A 102 8.58 -11.54 -3.63
CA LEU A 102 8.95 -12.59 -2.68
C LEU A 102 7.72 -13.41 -2.30
N ASN A 103 7.90 -14.73 -2.38
CA ASN A 103 6.88 -15.69 -2.03
C ASN A 103 6.50 -15.50 -0.55
N PHE A 104 5.29 -14.99 -0.31
CA PHE A 104 4.76 -14.74 1.03
C PHE A 104 4.74 -16.00 1.92
N ASN A 105 4.84 -17.21 1.34
CA ASN A 105 5.02 -18.46 2.08
C ASN A 105 6.32 -18.53 2.90
N GLU A 106 7.35 -17.77 2.52
CA GLU A 106 8.61 -17.69 3.26
C GLU A 106 8.53 -16.65 4.37
N ILE A 107 7.82 -15.55 4.13
CA ILE A 107 7.64 -14.45 5.10
C ILE A 107 6.77 -14.91 6.28
N SER A 108 5.75 -15.75 6.05
CA SER A 108 4.92 -16.32 7.12
C SER A 108 5.67 -17.26 8.07
N LYS A 109 6.89 -17.68 7.72
CA LYS A 109 7.76 -18.52 8.58
C LYS A 109 8.64 -17.69 9.50
N ILE A 110 8.75 -16.38 9.27
CA ILE A 110 9.45 -15.48 10.18
C ILE A 110 8.54 -15.28 11.39
N GLN A 111 8.80 -16.07 12.43
CA GLN A 111 8.11 -15.97 13.72
C GLN A 111 8.28 -14.54 14.26
N ILE A 112 7.16 -13.87 14.49
CA ILE A 112 7.12 -12.64 15.30
C ILE A 112 7.58 -13.05 16.70
N LYS A 113 8.70 -12.47 17.15
CA LYS A 113 9.28 -12.74 18.46
C LYS A 113 8.83 -11.67 19.46
#